data_AF-A0A355Q8E7-F1
#
_entry.id   AF-A0A355Q8E7-F1
#
_cell.length_a   1.000
_cell.length_b   1.000
_cell.length_c   1.000
_cell.angle_alpha   90.00
_cell.angle_beta   90.00
_cell.angle_gamma   90.00
#
_symmetry.space_group_name_H-M   'P 1'
#
loop_
_entity.id
_entity.type
_entity.pdbx_description
1 polymer ?
#
loop_
_entity_poly.entity_id
_entity_poly.type
_entity_poly.pdbx_seq_one_letter_code
_entity_poly.pdbx_strand_id
1 'polypeptide(L)'
;TFLWQYQGVNLITDPHLTQRASPVNFLGPQRFVEPGLSLTDLPVIDIVIISHNHYDHLDRKTASALVEQQPANPPLFLVPLGLKDWFADIGIKEKVIELDWWQSHRVGDWQLNAVPVQHWSRRGLFDTNKTLWAGW
;
A
#
# COMPACT_ATOMS: atom_id res chain seq x y z
N THR A 1 -5.36 -4.38 6.66
CA THR A 1 -5.53 -2.92 6.75
C THR A 1 -5.66 -2.46 8.18
N PHE A 2 -4.76 -1.58 8.62
CA PHE A 2 -4.92 -0.80 9.85
C PHE A 2 -4.84 0.69 9.53
N LEU A 3 -5.75 1.50 10.10
CA LEU A 3 -5.65 2.96 10.11
C LEU A 3 -5.07 3.39 11.45
N TRP A 4 -3.95 4.10 11.43
CA TRP A 4 -3.29 4.64 12.60
C TRP A 4 -3.29 6.16 12.54
N GLN A 5 -3.85 6.79 13.58
CA GLN A 5 -3.93 8.24 13.72
C GLN A 5 -3.14 8.65 14.96
N TYR A 6 -2.07 9.41 14.77
CA TYR A 6 -1.22 9.87 15.86
C TYR A 6 -0.55 11.20 15.50
N GLN A 7 -0.48 12.13 16.46
CA GLN A 7 0.15 13.45 16.27
C GLN A 7 -0.27 14.18 14.98
N GLY A 8 -1.54 14.06 14.58
CA GLY A 8 -2.08 14.73 13.39
C GLY A 8 -1.72 14.07 12.05
N VAL A 9 -1.09 12.89 12.06
CA VAL A 9 -0.78 12.10 10.85
C VAL A 9 -1.73 10.90 10.79
N ASN A 10 -2.34 10.69 9.63
CA ASN A 10 -3.14 9.52 9.30
C ASN A 10 -2.34 8.58 8.39
N LEU A 11 -1.92 7.45 8.95
CA LEU A 11 -1.19 6.39 8.25
C LEU A 11 -2.09 5.17 8.06
N ILE A 12 -2.10 4.59 6.85
CA ILE A 12 -2.83 3.34 6.59
C ILE A 12 -1.89 2.26 6.07
N THR A 13 -2.02 1.04 6.61
CA THR A 13 -1.19 -0.11 6.25
C THR A 13 -1.92 -1.03 5.29
N ASP A 14 -1.25 -1.47 4.22
CA ASP A 14 -1.74 -2.48 3.27
C ASP A 14 -3.24 -2.31 2.93
N PRO A 15 -3.66 -1.14 2.42
CA PRO A 15 -5.08 -0.85 2.29
C PRO A 15 -5.72 -1.71 1.19
N HIS A 16 -6.57 -2.63 1.62
CA HIS A 16 -7.44 -3.45 0.77
C HIS A 16 -8.92 -3.22 1.12
N LEU A 17 -9.59 -2.36 0.34
CA LEU A 17 -11.00 -1.98 0.55
C LEU A 17 -11.95 -2.57 -0.49
N THR A 18 -11.44 -3.23 -1.53
CA THR A 18 -12.29 -3.92 -2.50
C THR A 18 -12.81 -5.27 -1.98
N GLN A 19 -13.76 -5.83 -2.73
CA GLN A 19 -14.42 -7.10 -2.39
C GLN A 19 -13.51 -8.33 -2.55
N ARG A 20 -12.51 -8.27 -3.42
CA ARG A 20 -11.69 -9.44 -3.81
C ARG A 20 -10.21 -9.11 -3.87
N ALA A 21 -9.39 -9.96 -3.28
CA ALA A 21 -7.95 -10.00 -3.43
C ALA A 21 -7.58 -10.75 -4.72
N SER A 22 -7.71 -10.07 -5.87
CA SER A 22 -7.53 -10.71 -7.18
C SER A 22 -7.17 -9.70 -8.27
N PRO A 23 -6.47 -10.12 -9.35
CA PRO A 23 -6.32 -9.30 -10.55
C PRO A 23 -7.63 -9.06 -11.31
N VAL A 24 -8.67 -9.87 -11.06
CA VAL A 24 -9.96 -9.80 -11.75
C VAL A 24 -11.13 -9.76 -10.77
N ASN A 25 -12.23 -9.11 -11.14
CA ASN A 25 -13.36 -8.89 -10.23
C ASN A 25 -14.27 -10.12 -10.05
N PHE A 26 -14.14 -11.15 -10.89
CA PHE A 26 -15.07 -12.30 -10.94
C PHE A 26 -14.47 -13.61 -10.39
N LEU A 27 -13.17 -13.67 -10.11
CA LEU A 27 -12.47 -14.86 -9.64
C LEU A 27 -11.50 -14.49 -8.53
N GLY A 28 -11.19 -15.43 -7.63
CA GLY A 28 -10.23 -15.25 -6.54
C GLY A 28 -10.89 -14.96 -5.19
N PRO A 29 -10.09 -14.90 -4.12
CA PRO A 29 -10.58 -14.79 -2.74
C PRO A 29 -11.51 -13.59 -2.57
N GLN A 30 -12.70 -13.85 -2.06
CA GLN A 30 -13.66 -12.82 -1.65
C GLN A 30 -13.56 -12.63 -0.15
N ARG A 31 -13.55 -11.38 0.30
CA ARG A 31 -13.66 -11.10 1.73
C ARG A 31 -15.04 -11.51 2.26
N PHE A 32 -15.07 -12.07 3.47
CA PHE A 32 -16.31 -12.43 4.17
C PHE A 32 -16.89 -11.29 5.01
N VAL A 33 -16.05 -10.36 5.43
CA VAL A 33 -16.40 -9.24 6.30
C VAL A 33 -16.07 -7.95 5.56
N GLU A 34 -17.01 -7.01 5.54
CA GLU A 34 -16.81 -5.70 4.93
C GLU A 34 -15.61 -4.94 5.55
N PRO A 35 -14.99 -3.99 4.83
CA PRO A 35 -14.03 -3.09 5.43
C PRO A 35 -14.66 -2.34 6.62
N GLY A 36 -13.88 -2.11 7.68
CA GLY A 36 -14.37 -1.37 8.86
C GLY A 36 -14.72 0.09 8.57
N LEU A 37 -14.11 0.69 7.53
CA LEU A 37 -14.46 1.97 6.96
C LEU A 37 -14.53 1.84 5.45
N SER A 38 -15.54 2.46 4.83
CA SER A 38 -15.54 2.59 3.38
C SER A 38 -14.48 3.59 2.93
N LEU A 39 -14.15 3.59 1.64
CA LEU A 39 -13.20 4.54 1.08
C LEU A 39 -13.66 6.00 1.30
N THR A 40 -14.96 6.28 1.26
CA THR A 40 -15.49 7.64 1.49
C THR A 40 -15.52 8.04 2.96
N ASP A 41 -15.42 7.08 3.88
CA ASP A 41 -15.40 7.34 5.33
C ASP A 41 -13.98 7.47 5.88
N LEU A 42 -12.95 7.25 5.05
CA LEU A 42 -11.57 7.45 5.45
C LEU A 42 -11.29 8.94 5.67
N PRO A 43 -10.48 9.30 6.69
CA PRO A 43 -9.95 10.65 6.79
C PRO A 43 -8.96 10.90 5.63
N VAL A 44 -8.52 12.15 5.49
CA VAL A 44 -7.35 12.49 4.64
C VAL A 44 -6.18 11.61 5.06
N ILE A 45 -5.63 10.83 4.12
CA ILE A 45 -4.52 9.91 4.37
C ILE A 45 -3.22 10.58 3.97
N ASP A 46 -2.29 10.69 4.91
CA ASP A 46 -0.99 11.30 4.68
C ASP A 46 0.03 10.29 4.18
N ILE A 47 0.02 9.08 4.74
CA ILE A 47 1.00 8.03 4.48
C ILE A 47 0.30 6.69 4.24
N VAL A 48 0.70 6.01 3.17
CA VAL A 48 0.37 4.61 2.92
C VAL A 48 1.66 3.80 3.02
N ILE A 49 1.67 2.76 3.84
CA ILE A 49 2.77 1.80 3.88
C ILE A 49 2.31 0.47 3.30
N ILE A 50 3.14 -0.10 2.42
CA ILE A 50 2.89 -1.38 1.77
C ILE A 50 3.92 -2.39 2.27
N SER A 51 3.52 -3.53 2.80
CA SER A 51 4.45 -4.57 3.26
C SER A 51 4.99 -5.39 2.09
N HIS A 52 4.15 -5.74 1.11
CA HIS A 52 4.54 -6.53 -0.06
C HIS A 52 3.45 -6.49 -1.12
N ASN A 53 3.69 -7.17 -2.25
CA ASN A 53 2.89 -7.02 -3.45
C ASN A 53 1.72 -8.01 -3.59
N HIS A 54 1.34 -8.82 -2.59
CA HIS A 54 0.21 -9.74 -2.76
C HIS A 54 -1.12 -8.98 -2.90
N TYR A 55 -2.12 -9.60 -3.54
CA TYR A 55 -3.38 -8.92 -3.89
C TYR A 55 -4.22 -8.48 -2.69
N ASP A 56 -4.08 -9.17 -1.56
CA ASP A 56 -4.73 -8.88 -0.29
C ASP A 56 -4.02 -7.79 0.53
N HIS A 57 -2.80 -7.41 0.14
CA HIS A 57 -2.01 -6.34 0.76
C HIS A 57 -1.83 -5.11 -0.14
N LEU A 58 -1.83 -5.30 -1.45
CA LEU A 58 -1.69 -4.26 -2.46
C LEU A 58 -2.83 -4.32 -3.47
N ASP A 59 -3.90 -3.58 -3.17
CA ASP A 59 -5.06 -3.45 -4.03
C ASP A 59 -4.95 -2.22 -4.93
N ARG A 60 -4.90 -2.46 -6.25
CA ARG A 60 -4.81 -1.42 -7.28
C ARG A 60 -5.93 -0.40 -7.14
N LYS A 61 -7.17 -0.85 -6.95
CA LYS A 61 -8.32 0.06 -6.94
C LYS A 61 -8.31 0.93 -5.69
N THR A 62 -7.98 0.34 -4.54
CA THR A 62 -7.82 1.12 -3.31
C THR A 62 -6.69 2.14 -3.43
N ALA A 63 -5.52 1.75 -3.95
CA ALA A 63 -4.39 2.66 -4.12
C ALA A 63 -4.71 3.83 -5.07
N SER A 64 -5.31 3.57 -6.24
CA SER A 64 -5.73 4.61 -7.17
C SER A 64 -6.76 5.54 -6.54
N ALA A 65 -7.76 4.99 -5.85
CA ALA A 65 -8.84 5.78 -5.30
C ALA A 65 -8.39 6.70 -4.15
N LEU A 66 -7.40 6.27 -3.34
CA LEU A 66 -6.78 7.12 -2.30
C LEU A 66 -6.08 8.36 -2.88
N VAL A 67 -5.49 8.23 -4.09
CA VAL A 67 -4.87 9.35 -4.82
C VAL A 67 -5.95 10.23 -5.45
N GLU A 68 -6.94 9.62 -6.10
CA GLU A 68 -8.03 10.32 -6.79
C GLU A 68 -8.89 11.17 -5.82
N GLN A 69 -9.09 10.71 -4.59
CA GLN A 69 -9.82 11.47 -3.56
C GLN A 69 -9.04 12.68 -3.01
N GLN A 70 -7.72 12.74 -3.20
CA GLN A 70 -6.85 13.74 -2.59
C GLN A 70 -5.96 14.44 -3.64
N PRO A 71 -6.54 15.04 -4.70
CA PRO A 71 -5.77 15.51 -5.86
C PRO A 71 -4.79 16.65 -5.54
N ALA A 72 -5.08 17.46 -4.52
CA ALA A 72 -4.20 18.56 -4.12
C ALA A 72 -2.99 18.11 -3.28
N ASN A 73 -3.14 17.01 -2.52
CA ASN A 73 -2.09 16.46 -1.68
C ASN A 73 -2.28 14.94 -1.54
N PRO A 74 -1.88 14.17 -2.57
CA PRO A 74 -2.02 12.72 -2.52
C PRO A 74 -1.10 12.11 -1.44
N PRO A 75 -1.47 10.93 -0.90
CA PRO A 75 -0.69 10.28 0.14
C PRO A 75 0.72 9.93 -0.33
N LEU A 76 1.67 9.95 0.59
CA LEU A 76 2.99 9.38 0.39
C LEU A 76 2.94 7.86 0.53
N PHE A 77 3.27 7.13 -0.54
CA PHE A 77 3.45 5.68 -0.51
C PHE A 77 4.89 5.34 -0.15
N LEU A 78 5.09 4.64 0.96
CA LEU A 78 6.36 3.97 1.27
C LEU A 78 6.22 2.48 0.95
N VAL A 79 7.10 1.99 0.09
CA VAL A 79 6.96 0.65 -0.50
C VAL A 79 8.31 -0.08 -0.50
N PRO A 80 8.31 -1.42 -0.45
CA PRO A 80 9.52 -2.22 -0.60
C PRO A 80 10.17 -2.01 -1.97
N LEU A 81 11.49 -2.18 -2.02
CA LEU A 81 12.29 -2.10 -3.24
C LEU A 81 11.69 -2.92 -4.40
N GLY A 82 11.60 -2.31 -5.58
CA GLY A 82 11.05 -2.88 -6.82
C GLY A 82 9.55 -2.64 -7.04
N LEU A 83 8.83 -2.04 -6.09
CA LEU A 83 7.39 -1.76 -6.26
C LEU A 83 7.07 -0.43 -6.94
N LYS A 84 8.01 0.51 -7.04
CA LYS A 84 7.75 1.82 -7.66
C LYS A 84 7.34 1.72 -9.11
N ASP A 85 7.91 0.78 -9.85
CA ASP A 85 7.54 0.52 -11.25
C ASP A 85 6.06 0.12 -11.36
N TRP A 86 5.58 -0.75 -10.46
CA TRP A 86 4.17 -1.13 -10.42
C TRP A 86 3.25 0.06 -10.13
N PHE A 87 3.66 0.97 -9.22
CA PHE A 87 2.91 2.20 -8.95
C PHE A 87 2.89 3.13 -10.17
N ALA A 88 4.02 3.28 -10.85
CA ALA A 88 4.14 4.07 -12.06
C ALA A 88 3.23 3.54 -13.20
N ASP A 89 3.14 2.21 -13.35
CA ASP A 89 2.28 1.54 -14.33
C ASP A 89 0.79 1.80 -14.10
N ILE A 90 0.36 2.00 -12.85
CA ILE A 90 -1.02 2.36 -12.51
C ILE A 90 -1.26 3.87 -12.45
N GLY A 91 -0.26 4.69 -12.83
CA GLY A 91 -0.37 6.15 -12.93
C GLY A 91 0.05 6.92 -11.68
N ILE A 92 0.49 6.24 -10.62
CA ILE A 92 0.95 6.86 -9.37
C ILE A 92 2.47 7.02 -9.44
N LYS A 93 2.93 8.10 -10.08
CA LYS A 93 4.36 8.34 -10.32
C LYS A 93 5.01 9.22 -9.27
N GLU A 94 4.23 10.13 -8.72
CA GLU A 94 4.66 11.08 -7.69
C GLU A 94 4.35 10.50 -6.30
N LYS A 95 5.11 10.91 -5.28
CA LYS A 95 4.89 10.50 -3.89
C LYS A 95 4.99 8.98 -3.64
N VAL A 96 5.89 8.29 -4.35
CA VAL A 96 6.24 6.88 -4.07
C VAL A 96 7.74 6.78 -3.77
N ILE A 97 8.06 6.29 -2.58
CA ILE A 97 9.44 6.07 -2.10
C ILE A 97 9.65 4.59 -1.87
N GLU A 98 10.67 4.04 -2.54
CA GLU A 98 11.14 2.68 -2.31
C GLU A 98 12.15 2.65 -1.18
N LEU A 99 12.03 1.63 -0.33
CA LEU A 99 12.98 1.32 0.71
C LEU A 99 13.39 -0.15 0.63
N ASP A 100 14.70 -0.39 0.69
CA ASP A 100 15.27 -1.68 1.06
C ASP A 100 15.20 -1.87 2.59
N TRP A 101 15.42 -3.09 3.07
CA TRP A 101 15.52 -3.34 4.50
C TRP A 101 16.59 -2.45 5.16
N TRP A 102 16.30 -2.05 6.39
CA TRP A 102 17.11 -1.15 7.21
C TRP A 102 17.19 0.29 6.69
N GLN A 103 16.55 0.60 5.57
CA GLN A 103 16.35 1.97 5.15
C GLN A 103 15.15 2.58 5.88
N SER A 104 15.18 3.90 5.99
CA SER A 104 14.16 4.67 6.67
C SER A 104 13.79 5.91 5.89
N HIS A 105 12.55 6.35 6.03
CA HIS A 105 12.08 7.63 5.50
C HIS A 105 11.47 8.48 6.62
N ARG A 106 11.70 9.79 6.57
CA ARG A 106 11.22 10.73 7.59
C ARG A 106 10.09 11.59 7.05
N VAL A 107 9.00 11.69 7.79
CA VAL A 107 7.85 12.55 7.49
C VAL A 107 7.53 13.39 8.73
N GLY A 108 7.97 14.64 8.75
CA GLY A 108 7.92 15.46 9.97
C GLY A 108 8.70 14.79 11.10
N ASP A 109 8.02 14.53 12.22
CA ASP A 109 8.60 13.83 13.38
C ASP A 109 8.57 12.31 13.29
N TRP A 110 7.91 11.75 12.28
CA TRP A 110 7.81 10.32 12.06
C TRP A 110 9.03 9.76 11.36
N GLN A 111 9.58 8.66 11.86
CA GLN A 111 10.57 7.84 11.17
C GLN A 111 9.98 6.47 10.90
N LEU A 112 9.80 6.15 9.62
CA LEU A 112 9.28 4.87 9.15
C LEU A 112 10.47 4.02 8.68
N ASN A 113 10.62 2.83 9.23
CA ASN A 113 11.76 1.95 8.96
C ASN A 113 11.26 0.71 8.23
N ALA A 114 11.82 0.40 7.06
CA ALA A 114 11.60 -0.89 6.45
C ALA A 114 12.45 -1.93 7.17
N VAL A 115 11.83 -2.93 7.80
CA VAL A 115 12.54 -4.00 8.54
C VAL A 115 12.38 -5.34 7.83
N PRO A 116 13.34 -6.27 7.95
CA PRO A 116 13.21 -7.58 7.34
C PRO A 116 12.11 -8.40 8.00
N VAL A 117 11.46 -9.22 7.19
CA VAL A 117 10.50 -10.24 7.63
C VAL A 117 10.66 -11.47 6.75
N GLN A 118 10.28 -12.65 7.24
CA GLN A 118 10.29 -13.87 6.43
C GLN A 118 8.96 -13.99 5.66
N HIS A 119 8.96 -13.59 4.39
CA HIS A 119 7.82 -13.72 3.48
C HIS A 119 8.31 -13.87 2.03
N TRP A 120 7.44 -13.60 1.06
CA TRP A 120 7.72 -13.64 -0.39
C TRP A 120 6.81 -12.65 -1.13
N SER A 121 7.02 -12.48 -2.43
CA SER A 121 6.21 -11.60 -3.27
C SER A 121 5.85 -12.27 -4.59
N ARG A 122 4.64 -12.02 -5.12
CA ARG A 122 4.18 -12.45 -6.44
C ARG A 122 2.81 -11.85 -6.79
N ARG A 123 2.64 -11.39 -8.04
CA ARG A 123 1.32 -11.04 -8.61
C ARG A 123 1.03 -11.78 -9.90
N GLY A 124 2.05 -11.96 -10.74
CA GLY A 124 1.97 -12.66 -12.01
C GLY A 124 2.45 -14.11 -11.98
N LEU A 125 2.55 -14.70 -13.16
CA LEU A 125 3.03 -16.08 -13.30
C LEU A 125 4.56 -16.19 -13.13
N PHE A 126 5.31 -15.15 -13.50
CA PHE A 126 6.77 -15.16 -13.64
C PHE A 126 7.48 -14.03 -12.87
N ASP A 127 6.88 -13.54 -11.79
CA ASP A 127 7.38 -12.42 -10.99
C ASP A 127 7.61 -12.77 -9.51
N THR A 128 7.67 -14.07 -9.19
CA THR A 128 7.98 -14.52 -7.83
C THR A 128 9.29 -13.88 -7.36
N ASN A 129 9.24 -13.20 -6.23
CA ASN A 129 10.35 -12.51 -5.56
C ASN A 129 11.07 -11.46 -6.42
N LYS A 130 10.41 -10.89 -7.42
CA LYS A 130 10.96 -9.77 -8.20
C LYS A 130 10.85 -8.41 -7.50
N THR A 131 9.99 -8.29 -6.50
CA THR A 131 9.92 -7.14 -5.60
C THR A 131 10.21 -7.58 -4.18
N LEU A 132 10.72 -6.68 -3.34
CA LEU A 132 10.97 -6.94 -1.94
C LEU A 132 9.64 -7.04 -1.15
N TRP A 133 9.74 -7.52 0.09
CA TRP A 133 8.70 -7.49 1.12
C TRP A 133 9.33 -6.97 2.41
N ALA A 134 8.61 -6.22 3.24
CA ALA A 134 9.14 -5.63 4.46
C ALA A 134 8.08 -5.57 5.58
N GLY A 135 8.55 -5.58 6.83
CA GLY A 135 7.81 -5.02 7.96
C GLY A 135 8.04 -3.50 8.05
N TRP A 136 7.25 -2.84 8.89
CA TRP A 136 7.26 -1.38 9.09
C TRP A 136 7.13 -1.01 10.57
#